data_AF-A0A0F9I634-F1
#
_entry.id   AF-A0A0F9I634-F1
#
_cell.length_a   1.000
_cell.length_b   1.000
_cell.length_c   1.000
_cell.angle_alpha   90.00
_cell.angle_beta   90.00
_cell.angle_gamma   90.00
#
_symmetry.space_group_name_H-M   'P 1'
#
loop_
_entity.id
_entity.type
_entity.pdbx_description
1 polymer ?
#
loop_
_entity_poly.entity_id
_entity_poly.type
_entity_poly.pdbx_seq_one_letter_code
_entity_poly.pdbx_strand_id
1 'polypeptide(L)' 'MTKIINKVEADVHCAAQVSHPRSLEIPIEDAKTNIMSTLNLLEILRKNKSNSPFAFISSNKVLGIIQTILIMILLIKSLN' A
#
# COMPACT_ATOMS: atom_id res chain seq x y z
N MET A 1 12.02 9.60 7.22
CA MET A 1 11.04 9.35 6.14
C MET A 1 10.72 10.62 5.35
N THR A 2 10.29 11.71 6.00
CA THR A 2 9.95 13.01 5.36
C THR A 2 11.00 13.56 4.39
N LYS A 3 12.30 13.44 4.73
CA LYS A 3 13.40 13.87 3.85
C LYS A 3 13.52 13.12 2.52
N ILE A 4 12.96 11.91 2.41
CA ILE A 4 13.10 11.04 1.22
C ILE A 4 11.95 11.28 0.24
N ILE A 5 10.73 11.46 0.75
CA ILE A 5 9.51 11.58 -0.06
C ILE A 5 9.58 12.73 -1.07
N ASN A 6 10.07 13.89 -0.67
CA ASN A 6 10.17 15.05 -1.58
C ASN A 6 11.36 14.96 -2.57
N LYS A 7 12.08 13.84 -2.60
CA LYS A 7 13.25 13.63 -3.46
C LYS A 7 13.09 12.49 -4.46
N VAL A 8 11.94 11.81 -4.47
CA VAL A 8 11.68 10.71 -5.39
C VAL A 8 10.77 11.16 -6.52
N GLU A 9 10.97 10.56 -7.70
CA GLU A 9 10.13 10.81 -8.88
C GLU A 9 8.84 9.97 -8.86
N ALA A 10 8.80 8.90 -8.07
CA ALA A 10 7.63 8.04 -7.86
C ALA A 10 7.76 7.25 -6.55
N ASP A 11 6.63 6.95 -5.93
CA ASP A 11 6.53 6.10 -4.74
C ASP A 11 5.82 4.80 -5.10
N VAL A 12 6.47 3.64 -4.89
CA VAL A 12 5.88 2.32 -5.14
C VAL A 12 5.83 1.54 -3.84
N HIS A 13 4.63 1.34 -3.29
CA HIS A 13 4.42 0.64 -2.03
C HIS A 13 4.21 -0.87 -2.26
N CYS A 14 5.29 -1.62 -2.09
CA CYS A 14 5.30 -3.10 -2.20
C CYS A 14 5.30 -3.81 -0.84
N ALA A 15 5.49 -3.08 0.26
CA ALA A 15 5.62 -3.68 1.58
C ALA A 15 4.26 -4.13 2.11
N ALA A 16 4.11 -5.44 2.35
CA ALA A 16 2.87 -6.04 2.85
C ALA A 16 3.17 -7.40 3.52
N GLN A 17 2.27 -7.83 4.39
CA GLN A 17 2.06 -9.23 4.69
C GLN A 17 1.16 -9.80 3.58
N VAL A 18 1.61 -10.85 2.89
CA VAL A 18 0.90 -11.42 1.71
C VAL A 18 0.33 -12.82 1.93
N SER A 19 0.63 -13.46 3.07
CA SER A 19 0.29 -14.85 3.34
C SER A 19 -1.10 -14.96 3.98
N HIS A 20 -2.05 -15.48 3.21
CA HIS A 20 -3.42 -15.70 3.67
C HIS A 20 -3.53 -16.63 4.90
N PRO A 21 -2.84 -17.79 4.99
CA PRO A 21 -2.89 -18.60 6.22
C PRO A 21 -2.36 -17.83 7.42
N ARG A 22 -1.25 -17.11 7.23
CA ARG A 22 -0.61 -16.37 8.32
C ARG A 22 -1.45 -15.16 8.76
N SER A 23 -2.23 -14.54 7.87
CA SER A 23 -3.14 -13.45 8.25
C SER A 23 -4.25 -13.90 9.20
N LEU A 24 -4.62 -15.19 9.18
CA LEU A 24 -5.57 -15.79 10.13
C LEU A 24 -4.93 -16.04 11.50
N GLU A 25 -3.63 -16.35 11.53
CA GLU A 25 -2.89 -16.61 12.77
C GLU A 25 -2.54 -15.32 13.54
N ILE A 26 -2.22 -14.23 12.81
CA ILE A 26 -1.76 -12.96 13.38
C ILE A 26 -2.53 -11.75 12.81
N PRO A 27 -3.87 -11.70 12.96
CA PRO A 27 -4.71 -10.73 12.26
C PRO A 27 -4.43 -9.27 12.64
N ILE A 28 -4.01 -9.02 13.89
CA ILE A 28 -3.70 -7.67 14.36
C ILE A 28 -2.38 -7.17 13.74
N GLU A 29 -1.35 -8.02 13.69
CA GLU A 29 -0.07 -7.72 13.06
C GLU A 29 -0.21 -7.58 11.54
N ASP A 30 -1.06 -8.40 10.92
CA ASP A 30 -1.42 -8.30 9.50
C ASP A 30 -2.04 -6.93 9.21
N ALA A 31 -3.06 -6.53 9.98
CA ALA A 31 -3.71 -5.23 9.84
C ALA A 31 -2.74 -4.05 10.10
N LYS A 32 -1.83 -4.16 11.06
CA LYS A 32 -0.77 -3.16 11.29
C LYS A 32 0.11 -2.98 10.06
N THR A 33 0.47 -4.08 9.40
CA THR A 33 1.32 -4.06 8.21
C THR A 33 0.56 -3.56 6.98
N ASN A 34 -0.59 -4.17 6.68
CA ASN A 34 -1.29 -3.97 5.41
C ASN A 34 -2.17 -2.71 5.39
N ILE A 35 -2.77 -2.35 6.53
CA ILE A 35 -3.71 -1.23 6.63
C ILE A 35 -3.02 -0.03 7.27
N MET A 36 -2.53 -0.18 8.50
CA MET A 36 -2.03 0.96 9.27
C MET A 36 -0.77 1.57 8.65
N SER A 37 0.16 0.74 8.16
CA SER A 37 1.39 1.24 7.52
C SER A 37 1.12 1.93 6.19
N THR A 38 0.18 1.40 5.39
CA THR A 38 -0.31 2.05 4.17
C THR A 38 -0.91 3.42 4.47
N LEU A 39 -1.81 3.50 5.45
CA LEU A 39 -2.44 4.75 5.86
C LEU A 39 -1.41 5.77 6.36
N ASN A 40 -0.43 5.31 7.16
CA ASN A 40 0.66 6.15 7.62
C ASN A 40 1.46 6.72 6.45
N LEU A 41 1.80 5.91 5.44
CA LEU A 41 2.52 6.38 4.26
C LEU A 41 1.69 7.42 3.49
N LEU A 42 0.42 7.14 3.23
CA LEU A 42 -0.49 8.10 2.58
C LEU A 42 -0.61 9.42 3.35
N GLU A 43 -0.69 9.36 4.69
CA GLU A 43 -0.71 10.57 5.51
C GLU A 43 0.61 11.34 5.47
N ILE A 44 1.75 10.65 5.39
CA ILE A 44 3.03 11.34 5.22
C ILE A 44 3.06 12.01 3.83
N LEU A 45 2.64 11.35 2.76
CA LEU A 45 2.56 11.94 1.42
C LEU A 45 1.67 13.19 1.43
N ARG A 46 0.47 13.10 2.04
CA ARG A 46 -0.48 14.21 2.18
C ARG A 46 0.10 15.38 2.97
N LYS A 47 0.69 15.13 4.14
CA LYS A 47 1.29 16.19 4.99
C LYS A 47 2.47 16.89 4.34
N ASN A 48 3.23 16.19 3.50
CA ASN A 48 4.37 16.77 2.79
C ASN A 48 4.01 17.40 1.44
N LYS A 49 2.73 17.34 1.04
CA LYS A 49 2.25 17.79 -0.28
C LYS A 49 3.10 17.18 -1.39
N SER A 50 3.36 15.87 -1.30
CA SER A 50 4.15 15.17 -2.30
C SER A 50 3.40 15.18 -3.63
N ASN A 51 4.07 15.62 -4.69
CA ASN A 51 3.52 15.59 -6.05
C ASN A 51 3.94 14.33 -6.82
N SER A 52 4.73 13.45 -6.21
CA SER A 52 5.12 12.18 -6.81
C SER A 52 3.89 11.29 -7.03
N PRO A 53 3.78 10.59 -8.18
CA PRO A 53 2.79 9.55 -8.36
C PRO A 53 3.01 8.42 -7.34
N PHE A 54 1.92 7.91 -6.77
CA PHE A 54 1.93 6.81 -5.81
C PHE A 54 1.29 5.55 -6.42
N ALA A 55 2.02 4.44 -6.41
CA ALA A 55 1.55 3.13 -6.82
C ALA A 55 1.41 2.21 -5.61
N PHE A 56 0.20 1.75 -5.33
CA PHE A 56 -0.07 0.72 -4.33
C PHE A 56 -0.21 -0.65 -5.00
N ILE A 57 0.59 -1.62 -4.58
CA ILE A 57 0.48 -2.99 -5.07
C ILE A 57 -0.50 -3.76 -4.19
N SER A 58 -1.66 -4.09 -4.76
CA SER A 58 -2.68 -4.92 -4.11
C SER A 58 -2.58 -6.38 -4.59
N SER A 59 -3.55 -7.19 -4.20
CA SER A 59 -3.59 -8.63 -4.47
C SER A 59 -4.94 -9.03 -5.07
N ASN A 60 -4.95 -10.03 -5.95
CA ASN A 60 -6.19 -10.63 -6.44
C ASN A 60 -7.06 -11.23 -5.34
N LYS A 61 -6.53 -11.47 -4.14
CA LYS A 61 -7.28 -11.99 -2.99
C LYS A 61 -8.43 -11.08 -2.54
N VAL A 62 -8.39 -9.79 -2.88
CA VAL A 62 -9.51 -8.85 -2.67
C VAL A 62 -10.78 -9.22 -3.45
N LEU A 63 -10.65 -10.04 -4.51
CA LEU A 63 -11.77 -10.54 -5.30
C LEU A 63 -12.52 -11.71 -4.63
N GLY A 64 -11.99 -12.22 -3.51
CA GLY A 64 -12.58 -13.34 -2.77
C GLY A 64 -12.58 -14.63 -3.58
N ILE A 65 -13.77 -15.11 -3.94
CA ILE A 65 -13.98 -16.43 -4.59
C ILE A 65 -13.49 -16.44 -6.04
N ILE A 66 -13.44 -15.28 -6.69
CA ILE A 66 -13.01 -15.16 -8.10
C ILE A 66 -11.48 -15.29 -8.17
N GLN A 67 -10.99 -16.47 -8.55
CA GLN A 67 -9.55 -16.72 -8.72
C GLN A 67 -9.09 -16.33 -10.13
N THR A 68 -8.84 -15.04 -10.34
CA THR A 68 -8.16 -14.54 -11.54
C THR A 68 -6.69 -14.26 -11.23
N ILE A 69 -5.77 -14.59 -12.14
CA ILE A 69 -4.36 -14.15 -12.05
C ILE A 69 -4.32 -12.69 -12.50
N LEU A 70 -4.54 -11.77 -11.56
CA LEU A 70 -4.49 -10.33 -11.81
C LEU A 70 -3.62 -9.66 -10.74
N ILE A 71 -2.59 -8.93 -11.18
CA ILE A 71 -1.90 -7.98 -10.31
C ILE A 71 -2.76 -6.73 -10.29
N MET A 72 -3.36 -6.43 -9.14
CA MET A 72 -4.15 -5.21 -8.99
C MET A 72 -3.23 -4.09 -8.52
N ILE A 73 -2.85 -3.20 -9.43
CA ILE A 73 -2.12 -1.97 -9.11
C ILE A 73 -3.15 -0.85 -8.97
N LEU A 74 -3.21 -0.22 -7.80
CA LEU A 74 -3.96 1.01 -7.63
C LEU A 74 -2.98 2.18 -7.79
N LEU A 75 -3.08 2.89 -8.90
CA LEU A 75 -2.41 4.17 -9.09
C LEU A 75 -3.23 5.25 -8.41
N ILE A 76 -2.70 5.79 -7.31
CA ILE A 76 -3.26 6.97 -6.66
C ILE A 76 -2.47 8.16 -7.21
N LYS A 77 -3.09 8.88 -8.14
CA LYS A 77 -2.55 10.15 -8.61
C LYS A 77 -2.55 11.11 -7.42
N SER A 78 -1.42 11.77 -7.19
CA SER A 78 -1.18 12.74 -6.10
C SER A 78 -2.46 13.44 -5.67
N LEU A 79 -2.87 13.18 -4.42
CA LEU A 79 -4.00 13.83 -3.76
C LEU A 79 -3.61 15.30 -3.56
N ASN A 80 -3.96 16.15 -4.52
CA ASN A 80 -3.80 17.60 -4.40
C ASN A 80 -4.81 18.17 -3.41
#